data_AF-A0A358L4R2-F1
#
_entry.id   AF-A0A358L4R2-F1
#
_cell.length_a   1.000
_cell.length_b   1.000
_cell.length_c   1.000
_cell.angle_alpha   90.00
_cell.angle_beta   90.00
_cell.angle_gamma   90.00
#
_symmetry.space_group_name_H-M   'P 1'
#
loop_
_entity.id
_entity.type
_entity.pdbx_description
1 polymer ?
#
loop_
_entity_poly.entity_id
_entity_poly.type
_entity_poly.pdbx_seq_one_letter_code
_entity_poly.pdbx_strand_id
1 'polypeptide(L)'
;MTTIFDESVTNSQRLSDGPDWTFDLLDVYLEEIDRVAKLYRLDTYPHQIEVITSEQMMDAYSSVGMPINYAHWSFGKKFIETEQRYKHGQQGLAYEIVINSNPCIAYLMEE
;
A
#
# COMPACT_ATOMS: atom_id res chain seq x y z
N MET A 1 -23.52 24.98 14.54
CA MET A 1 -23.57 23.70 13.82
C MET A 1 -23.01 22.67 14.79
N THR A 2 -23.90 21.97 15.50
CA THR A 2 -23.55 21.14 16.65
C THR A 2 -22.77 19.93 16.18
N THR A 3 -21.48 19.86 16.52
CA THR A 3 -20.66 18.66 16.34
C THR A 3 -21.20 17.61 17.29
N ILE A 4 -21.97 16.66 16.76
CA ILE A 4 -22.38 15.47 17.50
C ILE A 4 -21.13 14.60 17.59
N PHE A 5 -20.37 14.76 18.67
CA PHE A 5 -19.44 13.72 19.09
C PHE A 5 -20.30 12.57 19.61
N ASP A 6 -20.18 11.42 18.94
CA ASP A 6 -20.76 10.17 19.40
C ASP A 6 -20.15 9.83 20.77
N GLU A 7 -20.90 10.08 21.85
CA GLU A 7 -20.50 9.81 23.24
C GLU A 7 -20.43 8.30 23.55
N SER A 8 -20.72 7.40 22.59
CA SER A 8 -20.78 5.96 22.84
C SER A 8 -19.49 5.18 22.60
N VAL A 9 -18.44 5.76 22.01
CA VAL A 9 -17.19 5.03 21.73
C VAL A 9 -16.16 5.22 22.85
N THR A 10 -16.47 4.73 24.05
CA THR A 10 -15.45 4.51 25.10
C THR A 10 -14.86 3.11 24.96
N ASN A 11 -14.47 2.69 23.76
CA ASN A 11 -13.60 1.53 23.65
C ASN A 11 -12.15 2.04 23.76
N SER A 12 -11.62 2.03 24.98
CA SER A 12 -10.24 2.45 25.30
C SER A 12 -9.18 1.49 24.75
N GLN A 13 -9.58 0.48 23.97
CA GLN A 13 -8.69 -0.52 23.42
C GLN A 13 -8.09 0.02 22.13
N ARG A 14 -6.84 0.48 22.22
CA ARG A 14 -6.05 0.86 21.05
C ARG A 14 -5.82 -0.37 20.17
N LEU A 15 -5.74 -0.17 18.86
CA LEU A 15 -5.29 -1.21 17.94
C LEU A 15 -3.84 -1.60 18.27
N SER A 16 -3.47 -2.84 17.92
CA SER A 16 -2.15 -3.40 18.18
C SER A 16 -1.07 -2.64 17.40
N ASP A 17 -0.11 -2.03 18.09
CA ASP A 17 0.99 -1.22 17.53
C ASP A 17 2.33 -1.97 17.42
N GLY A 18 2.28 -3.31 17.51
CA GLY A 18 3.47 -4.17 17.38
C GLY A 18 4.05 -4.22 15.95
N PRO A 19 5.32 -4.63 15.80
CA PRO A 19 5.98 -4.73 14.49
C PRO A 19 5.46 -5.91 13.65
N ASP A 20 4.89 -6.92 14.30
CA ASP A 20 4.38 -8.12 13.65
C ASP A 20 2.94 -7.88 13.17
N TRP A 21 2.76 -7.82 11.85
CA TRP A 21 1.45 -7.72 11.22
C TRP A 21 1.01 -9.07 10.65
N THR A 22 -0.30 -9.30 10.65
CA THR A 22 -0.93 -10.51 10.10
C THR A 22 -2.12 -10.08 9.25
N PHE A 23 -2.57 -10.92 8.31
CA PHE A 23 -3.76 -10.62 7.51
C PHE A 23 -4.99 -10.35 8.39
N ASP A 24 -5.19 -11.14 9.45
CA ASP A 24 -6.27 -10.92 10.40
C ASP A 24 -6.17 -9.54 11.08
N LEU A 25 -4.95 -9.10 11.43
CA LEU A 25 -4.75 -7.78 12.01
C LEU A 25 -5.02 -6.66 11.00
N LEU A 26 -4.59 -6.84 9.74
CA LEU A 26 -4.89 -5.90 8.66
C LEU A 26 -6.39 -5.76 8.43
N ASP A 27 -7.16 -6.84 8.51
CA ASP A 27 -8.61 -6.80 8.40
C ASP A 27 -9.25 -5.96 9.51
N VAL A 28 -8.77 -6.10 10.76
CA VAL A 28 -9.22 -5.26 11.89
C VAL A 28 -8.90 -3.78 11.63
N TYR A 29 -7.70 -3.48 11.10
CA TYR A 29 -7.33 -2.12 10.73
C TYR A 29 -8.24 -1.56 9.63
N LEU A 30 -8.50 -2.33 8.58
CA LEU A 30 -9.37 -1.92 7.48
C LEU A 30 -10.81 -1.66 7.96
N GLU A 31 -11.35 -2.51 8.83
CA GLU A 31 -12.68 -2.34 9.40
C GLU A 31 -12.80 -1.04 10.22
N GLU A 32 -11.82 -0.76 11.08
CA GLU A 32 -11.82 0.48 11.88
C GLU A 32 -11.61 1.74 11.02
N ILE A 33 -10.75 1.67 10.00
CA ILE A 33 -10.55 2.77 9.04
C ILE A 33 -11.84 3.03 8.26
N ASP A 34 -12.52 1.99 7.78
CA ASP A 34 -13.79 2.10 7.06
C ASP A 34 -14.90 2.69 7.96
N ARG A 35 -14.98 2.25 9.23
CA ARG A 35 -15.90 2.82 10.22
C ARG A 35 -15.68 4.32 10.39
N VAL A 36 -14.43 4.77 10.51
CA VAL A 36 -14.09 6.19 10.64
C VAL A 36 -14.36 6.95 9.33
N ALA A 37 -14.02 6.39 8.17
CA ALA A 37 -14.30 7.02 6.87
C ALA A 37 -15.80 7.28 6.67
N LYS A 38 -16.65 6.30 7.03
CA LYS A 38 -18.12 6.45 7.01
C LYS A 38 -18.64 7.52 7.95
N LEU A 39 -18.04 7.70 9.14
CA LEU A 39 -18.39 8.80 10.05
C LEU A 39 -18.18 10.17 9.38
N TYR A 40 -17.12 10.31 8.58
CA TYR A 40 -16.84 11.50 7.79
C TYR A 40 -17.56 11.55 6.44
N ARG A 41 -18.43 10.57 6.14
CA ARG A 41 -19.20 10.45 4.89
C ARG A 41 -18.30 10.37 3.65
N LEU A 42 -17.17 9.68 3.79
CA LEU A 42 -16.28 9.37 2.67
C LEU A 42 -16.72 8.05 2.03
N ASP A 43 -16.70 8.01 0.71
CA ASP A 43 -16.89 6.77 -0.05
C ASP A 43 -15.53 6.11 -0.25
N THR A 44 -15.40 4.87 0.21
CA THR A 44 -14.17 4.07 0.13
C THR A 44 -14.35 2.92 -0.86
N TYR A 45 -13.26 2.52 -1.52
CA TYR A 45 -13.24 1.28 -2.30
C TYR A 45 -12.86 0.09 -1.40
N PRO A 46 -13.37 -1.12 -1.69
CA PRO A 46 -12.87 -2.34 -1.05
C PRO A 46 -11.36 -2.47 -1.30
N HIS A 47 -10.61 -2.86 -0.28
CA HIS A 47 -9.15 -3.01 -0.37
C HIS A 47 -8.79 -4.47 -0.69
N GLN A 48 -7.86 -4.66 -1.62
CA GLN A 48 -7.24 -5.92 -1.97
C GLN A 48 -5.74 -5.79 -1.69
N ILE A 49 -5.28 -6.48 -0.65
CA ILE A 49 -3.87 -6.46 -0.23
C ILE A 49 -3.18 -7.71 -0.77
N GLU A 50 -2.08 -7.52 -1.48
CA GLU A 50 -1.26 -8.60 -2.03
C GLU A 50 0.19 -8.44 -1.56
N VAL A 51 0.73 -9.48 -0.94
CA VAL A 51 2.15 -9.55 -0.59
C VAL A 51 2.90 -10.12 -1.80
N ILE A 52 3.89 -9.38 -2.29
CA ILE A 52 4.63 -9.71 -3.51
C ILE A 52 6.13 -9.65 -3.31
N THR A 53 6.87 -10.42 -4.09
CA THR A 53 8.34 -10.40 -4.06
C THR A 53 8.90 -9.13 -4.69
N SER A 54 10.17 -8.83 -4.43
CA SER A 54 10.88 -7.71 -5.08
C SER A 54 10.91 -7.80 -6.61
N GLU A 55 10.91 -9.01 -7.18
CA GLU A 55 10.80 -9.24 -8.63
C GLU A 55 9.42 -8.85 -9.15
N GLN A 56 8.36 -9.33 -8.48
CA GLN A 56 6.98 -8.98 -8.82
C GLN A 56 6.69 -7.48 -8.66
N MET A 57 7.32 -6.83 -7.69
CA MET A 57 7.24 -5.38 -7.51
C MET A 57 7.79 -4.63 -8.72
N MET A 58 8.92 -5.11 -9.27
CA MET A 58 9.51 -4.55 -10.48
C MET A 58 8.59 -4.76 -11.71
N ASP A 59 7.97 -5.92 -11.81
CA ASP A 59 7.00 -6.23 -12.86
C ASP A 59 5.74 -5.36 -12.75
N ALA A 60 5.22 -5.15 -11.54
CA ALA A 60 4.09 -4.26 -11.26
C ALA A 60 4.41 -2.81 -11.66
N TYR A 61 5.61 -2.30 -11.33
CA TYR A 61 6.08 -0.98 -11.77
C TYR A 61 6.14 -0.84 -13.30
N SER A 62 6.56 -1.90 -13.98
CA SER A 62 6.64 -1.89 -15.44
C SER A 62 5.25 -1.93 -16.10
N SER A 63 4.30 -2.62 -15.47
CA SER A 63 2.96 -2.88 -15.99
C SER A 63 1.96 -1.74 -15.72
N VAL A 64 2.00 -1.14 -14.54
CA VAL A 64 1.10 -0.03 -14.12
C VAL A 64 1.53 1.30 -14.78
N GLY A 65 2.72 1.31 -15.38
CA GLY A 65 3.35 2.50 -15.94
C GLY A 65 4.04 3.27 -14.83
N MET A 66 5.37 3.28 -14.86
CA MET A 66 6.15 4.17 -13.97
C MET A 66 5.55 5.57 -14.01
N PRO A 67 5.35 6.24 -12.85
CA PRO A 67 4.93 7.63 -12.84
C PRO A 67 5.89 8.41 -13.75
N ILE A 68 5.30 9.31 -14.52
CA ILE A 68 5.75 9.92 -15.78
C ILE A 68 7.00 10.84 -15.61
N ASN A 69 7.96 10.45 -14.76
CA ASN A 69 9.19 11.19 -14.45
C ASN A 69 10.48 10.49 -14.92
N TYR A 70 10.41 9.31 -15.53
CA TYR A 70 11.55 8.79 -16.31
C TYR A 70 11.26 8.94 -17.80
N ALA A 71 11.82 9.99 -18.38
CA ALA A 71 11.73 10.27 -19.81
C ALA A 71 12.25 9.08 -20.62
N HIS A 72 11.33 8.46 -21.36
CA HIS A 72 11.55 7.62 -22.53
C HIS A 72 12.34 6.31 -22.34
N TRP A 73 11.60 5.23 -22.57
CA TRP A 73 11.89 3.82 -22.82
C TRP A 73 13.03 3.46 -23.80
N SER A 74 14.19 4.12 -23.76
CA SER A 74 15.40 3.72 -24.50
C SER A 74 16.49 3.12 -23.60
N PHE A 75 16.09 2.36 -22.55
CA PHE A 75 17.03 1.78 -21.59
C PHE A 75 16.75 0.32 -21.16
N GLY A 76 16.13 -0.50 -22.03
CA GLY A 76 16.10 -1.96 -21.83
C GLY A 76 17.49 -2.59 -21.63
N LYS A 77 18.58 -1.94 -22.08
CA LYS A 77 19.96 -2.35 -21.79
C LYS A 77 20.53 -1.86 -20.44
N LYS A 78 20.01 -0.78 -19.84
CA LYS A 78 20.39 -0.41 -18.45
C LYS A 78 19.70 -1.29 -17.42
N PHE A 79 18.57 -1.91 -17.78
CA PHE A 79 17.84 -2.82 -16.90
C PHE A 79 18.75 -3.92 -16.32
N ILE A 80 19.63 -4.51 -17.14
CA ILE A 80 20.61 -5.54 -16.72
C ILE A 80 21.72 -4.95 -15.83
N GLU A 81 22.15 -3.70 -16.08
CA GLU A 81 23.14 -3.01 -15.22
C GLU A 81 22.55 -2.54 -13.88
N THR A 82 21.24 -2.27 -13.82
CA THR A 82 20.56 -1.93 -12.57
C THR A 82 20.27 -3.19 -11.75
N GLU A 83 19.93 -4.32 -12.37
CA GLU A 83 19.75 -5.62 -11.71
C GLU A 83 21.01 -6.05 -10.91
N GLN A 84 22.21 -5.86 -11.49
CA GLN A 84 23.48 -6.12 -10.79
C GLN A 84 23.76 -5.15 -9.63
N ARG A 85 23.21 -3.93 -9.67
CA ARG A 85 23.33 -2.93 -8.58
C ARG A 85 22.34 -3.20 -7.44
N TYR A 86 21.17 -3.77 -7.74
CA TYR A 86 20.15 -4.11 -6.75
C TYR A 86 20.54 -5.32 -5.90
N LYS A 87 21.18 -6.35 -6.47
CA LYS A 87 21.79 -7.45 -5.69
C LYS A 87 22.88 -6.98 -4.71
N HIS A 88 23.37 -5.74 -4.84
CA HIS A 88 24.41 -5.15 -4.00
C HIS A 88 23.91 -4.02 -3.08
N GLY A 89 22.60 -3.86 -2.90
CA GLY A 89 22.03 -3.12 -1.76
C GLY A 89 21.82 -1.61 -1.94
N GLN A 90 21.25 -1.14 -3.06
CA GLN A 90 20.85 0.27 -3.20
C GLN A 90 19.33 0.49 -3.24
N GLN A 91 18.87 1.12 -2.15
CA GLN A 91 17.72 2.02 -1.97
C GLN A 91 17.06 2.51 -3.28
N GLY A 92 15.81 2.14 -3.52
CA GLY A 92 15.03 2.68 -4.65
C GLY A 92 13.68 2.01 -4.95
N LEU A 93 13.42 0.81 -4.43
CA LEU A 93 12.11 0.17 -4.51
C LEU A 93 11.19 0.71 -3.41
N ALA A 94 9.93 0.97 -3.73
CA ALA A 94 8.95 1.28 -2.71
C ALA A 94 8.67 0.03 -1.85
N TYR A 95 8.27 0.27 -0.60
CA TYR A 95 7.78 -0.80 0.27
C TYR A 95 6.35 -1.21 -0.12
N GLU A 96 5.61 -0.31 -0.76
CA GLU A 96 4.25 -0.54 -1.22
C GLU A 96 3.94 0.21 -2.53
N ILE A 97 3.02 -0.34 -3.33
CA ILE A 97 2.32 0.36 -4.41
C ILE A 97 0.83 0.31 -4.11
N VAL A 98 0.17 1.47 -4.13
CA VAL A 98 -1.29 1.56 -4.01
C VAL A 98 -1.88 2.06 -5.32
N ILE A 99 -2.76 1.26 -5.91
CA ILE A 99 -3.54 1.59 -7.10
C ILE A 99 -4.95 1.96 -6.66
N ASN A 100 -5.35 3.20 -6.93
CA ASN A 100 -6.68 3.71 -6.64
C ASN A 100 -7.70 3.27 -7.71
N SER A 101 -7.90 1.96 -7.81
CA SER A 101 -8.95 1.30 -8.59
C SER A 101 -10.10 0.86 -7.68
N ASN A 102 -11.14 0.24 -8.25
CA ASN A 102 -12.21 -0.41 -7.48
C ASN A 102 -12.25 -1.91 -7.83
N PRO A 103 -11.71 -2.81 -6.98
CA PRO A 103 -11.14 -2.57 -5.65
C PRO A 103 -9.82 -1.79 -5.68
N CYS A 104 -9.48 -1.12 -4.57
CA CYS A 104 -8.17 -0.52 -4.37
C CYS A 104 -7.16 -1.64 -4.16
N ILE A 105 -6.08 -1.65 -4.95
CA ILE A 105 -5.09 -2.73 -4.91
C ILE A 105 -3.83 -2.20 -4.23
N ALA A 106 -3.40 -2.86 -3.17
CA ALA A 106 -2.18 -2.53 -2.42
C ALA A 106 -1.20 -3.70 -2.53
N TYR A 107 -0.10 -3.48 -3.23
CA TYR A 107 1.02 -4.41 -3.31
C TYR A 107 2.02 -4.08 -2.19
N LEU A 108 2.27 -5.03 -1.30
CA LEU A 108 3.23 -4.92 -0.20
C LEU A 108 4.44 -5.80 -0.49
N MET A 109 5.64 -5.26 -0.40
CA MET A 109 6.85 -6.05 -0.61
C MET A 109 7.07 -7.01 0.57
N GLU A 110 7.25 -8.31 0.27
CA GLU A 110 7.71 -9.31 1.25
C GLU A 110 9.16 -8.98 1.67
N GLU A 111 9.43 -8.98 2.99
CA GLU A 111 10.77 -8.75 3.56
C GLU A 111 11.61 -10.04 3.62
#